data_AF-A0A2S7J595-F1
#
_entry.id   AF-A0A2S7J595-F1
#
_cell.length_a   1.000
_cell.length_b   1.000
_cell.length_c   1.000
_cell.angle_alpha   90.00
_cell.angle_beta   90.00
_cell.angle_gamma   90.00
#
_symmetry.space_group_name_H-M   'P 1'
#
loop_
_entity.id
_entity.type
_entity.pdbx_description
1 polymer ?
#
loop_
_entity_poly.entity_id
_entity_poly.type
_entity_poly.pdbx_seq_one_letter_code
_entity_poly.pdbx_strand_id
1 'polypeptide(L)'
;MTKTDRPADAFRVDRRSFLRGAATAGLSVAASAMVSSAYAQQALTDVIGSSRRGNWADQFDARATGGQRVATNQPVLSPQTVGNLQTAIAQYTDIAGRGGWPSVPGNAKLQIGVTDPSVQALRKRLMISGDLPQEAGLSSSFDTYVDAAVKRFQSRHGLPADGVMGQFTYAAMNVDANTRLGQLQTNLQRLSPLANQGMQEQRFVMVNIPAARIEAVEGGSVVQRHTAVVGKIDRQTPILNSKIHEVILNPYWTAPKSIIQKDIIPLMRKDPQYLAKNKIRLYDQSGQEVAPESIDWNTDDAVKLMFRQDPGKINAMSSTKINFHNQHAVYMHDTPQKSYFNKLMRFDSSGCVRVQNVRDLDVWLLKNTAGWDRQNIESTIKSGTNTPIQLADPVPLHFVYISAWSTGDGVVQFRDDIYKMDGATELALGTDT
;
A
#
# COMPACT_ATOMS: atom_id res chain seq x y z
N MET A 1 37.00 -59.81 -54.60
CA MET A 1 36.74 -60.16 -53.18
C MET A 1 37.30 -59.02 -52.35
N THR A 2 36.58 -58.21 -51.58
CA THR A 2 35.15 -58.05 -51.18
C THR A 2 35.15 -56.67 -50.46
N LYS A 3 34.62 -55.54 -50.99
CA LYS A 3 33.22 -55.03 -51.01
C LYS A 3 32.49 -55.22 -49.67
N THR A 4 31.94 -54.20 -49.01
CA THR A 4 30.75 -53.37 -49.38
C THR A 4 30.69 -52.09 -48.51
N ASP A 5 30.56 -50.87 -49.07
CA ASP A 5 29.33 -50.10 -49.46
C ASP A 5 28.55 -49.50 -48.27
N ARG A 6 27.97 -48.28 -48.28
CA ARG A 6 28.07 -46.98 -48.99
C ARG A 6 26.96 -46.05 -48.35
N PRO A 7 26.78 -44.76 -48.74
CA PRO A 7 26.44 -43.64 -47.85
C PRO A 7 25.11 -42.94 -48.22
N ALA A 8 24.84 -41.74 -47.70
CA ALA A 8 24.08 -40.63 -48.32
C ALA A 8 23.75 -39.55 -47.26
N ASP A 9 23.51 -38.28 -47.55
CA ASP A 9 24.00 -37.32 -48.53
C ASP A 9 23.49 -35.95 -48.05
N ALA A 10 24.21 -34.87 -48.36
CA ALA A 10 23.85 -33.51 -48.01
C ALA A 10 22.71 -32.98 -48.92
N PHE A 11 22.04 -31.87 -48.55
CA PHE A 11 22.10 -30.61 -49.32
C PHE A 11 21.26 -29.47 -48.72
N ARG A 12 21.74 -28.26 -49.04
CA ARG A 12 21.33 -26.92 -48.59
C ARG A 12 20.13 -26.35 -49.37
N VAL A 13 19.56 -25.31 -48.76
CA VAL A 13 18.43 -24.45 -49.14
C VAL A 13 18.77 -23.49 -50.30
N ASP A 14 17.78 -23.10 -51.11
CA ASP A 14 17.76 -21.80 -51.80
C ASP A 14 16.36 -21.17 -51.86
N ARG A 15 16.32 -19.82 -51.87
CA ARG A 15 15.16 -18.93 -51.76
C ARG A 15 14.74 -18.41 -53.14
N ARG A 16 13.50 -18.69 -53.55
CA ARG A 16 12.50 -17.78 -54.17
C ARG A 16 11.57 -18.55 -55.10
N SER A 17 10.37 -18.85 -54.62
CA SER A 17 9.17 -18.96 -55.45
C SER A 17 7.97 -18.45 -54.66
N PHE A 18 7.17 -17.65 -55.34
CA PHE A 18 6.16 -16.74 -54.83
C PHE A 18 4.78 -17.23 -55.27
N LEU A 19 3.83 -17.20 -54.34
CA LEU A 19 2.36 -17.18 -54.49
C LEU A 19 1.60 -18.31 -55.21
N ARG A 20 0.76 -18.98 -54.42
CA ARG A 20 -0.71 -19.24 -54.54
C ARG A 20 -1.06 -19.95 -53.21
N GLY A 21 -1.92 -19.48 -52.31
CA GLY A 21 -3.27 -18.97 -52.49
C GLY A 21 -4.20 -19.81 -51.59
N ALA A 22 -4.40 -19.32 -50.35
CA ALA A 22 -5.50 -19.57 -49.41
C ALA A 22 -5.93 -21.01 -49.02
N ALA A 23 -5.75 -21.34 -47.73
CA ALA A 23 -6.86 -21.66 -46.82
C ALA A 23 -6.36 -21.86 -45.37
N THR A 24 -7.08 -21.25 -44.42
CA THR A 24 -7.13 -21.52 -42.96
C THR A 24 -5.86 -21.36 -42.11
N ALA A 25 -5.60 -20.14 -41.66
CA ALA A 25 -4.97 -19.88 -40.36
C ALA A 25 -5.37 -18.49 -39.85
N GLY A 26 -6.46 -18.43 -39.09
CA GLY A 26 -6.89 -17.22 -38.42
C GLY A 26 -7.56 -17.62 -37.12
N LEU A 27 -6.77 -17.65 -36.04
CA LEU A 27 -7.17 -17.56 -34.62
C LEU A 27 -5.91 -17.83 -33.80
N SER A 28 -5.36 -16.78 -33.16
CA SER A 28 -4.66 -16.79 -31.85
C SER A 28 -3.50 -15.79 -31.71
N VAL A 29 -3.68 -14.50 -32.02
CA VAL A 29 -2.87 -13.41 -31.41
C VAL A 29 -3.74 -12.15 -31.29
N ALA A 30 -4.66 -12.12 -30.31
CA ALA A 30 -5.32 -10.89 -29.83
C ALA A 30 -6.15 -11.21 -28.57
N ALA A 31 -5.51 -11.54 -27.45
CA ALA A 31 -6.24 -11.75 -26.19
C ALA A 31 -5.50 -11.27 -24.92
N SER A 32 -4.44 -10.47 -25.05
CA SER A 32 -3.68 -9.94 -23.91
C SER A 32 -3.60 -8.40 -23.86
N ALA A 33 -4.37 -7.69 -24.70
CA ALA A 33 -4.41 -6.22 -24.73
C ALA A 33 -5.78 -5.61 -24.37
N MET A 34 -6.77 -6.42 -23.99
CA MET A 34 -8.17 -5.96 -23.78
C MET A 34 -8.68 -6.08 -22.33
N VAL A 35 -7.85 -6.50 -21.37
CA VAL A 35 -8.28 -6.68 -19.96
C VAL A 35 -7.73 -5.59 -19.03
N SER A 36 -6.71 -4.83 -19.44
CA SER A 36 -6.10 -3.76 -18.65
C SER A 36 -6.84 -2.40 -18.70
N SER A 37 -7.81 -2.23 -19.61
CA SER A 37 -8.61 -1.00 -19.72
C SER A 37 -9.90 -1.02 -18.87
N ALA A 38 -10.35 -2.19 -18.41
CA ALA A 38 -11.59 -2.31 -17.64
C ALA A 38 -11.43 -1.85 -16.18
N TYR A 39 -10.26 -2.07 -15.56
CA TYR A 39 -10.03 -1.80 -14.14
C TYR A 39 -9.62 -0.34 -13.84
N ALA A 40 -9.01 0.36 -14.79
CA ALA A 40 -8.75 1.80 -14.68
C ALA A 40 -10.07 2.61 -14.75
N GLN A 41 -11.06 2.11 -15.49
CA GLN A 41 -12.38 2.69 -15.57
C GLN A 41 -13.08 2.67 -14.19
N GLN A 42 -13.01 1.56 -13.44
CA GLN A 42 -13.70 1.41 -12.16
C GLN A 42 -13.19 2.37 -11.07
N ALA A 43 -11.88 2.61 -10.98
CA ALA A 43 -11.31 3.46 -9.93
C ALA A 43 -11.78 4.93 -9.99
N LEU A 44 -12.07 5.46 -11.18
CA LEU A 44 -12.67 6.79 -11.37
C LEU A 44 -14.20 6.76 -11.41
N THR A 45 -14.81 5.69 -11.93
CA THR A 45 -16.28 5.57 -11.92
C THR A 45 -16.81 5.47 -10.48
N ASP A 46 -16.06 4.87 -9.55
CA ASP A 46 -16.40 4.84 -8.12
C ASP A 46 -16.19 6.19 -7.41
N VAL A 47 -15.24 7.01 -7.92
CA VAL A 47 -15.07 8.43 -7.50
C VAL A 47 -16.25 9.29 -7.93
N ILE A 48 -16.86 8.95 -9.07
CA ILE A 48 -17.85 9.79 -9.76
C ILE A 48 -19.29 9.32 -9.49
N GLY A 49 -19.49 8.08 -9.02
CA GLY A 49 -20.81 7.47 -8.84
C GLY A 49 -21.37 7.42 -7.40
N SER A 50 -20.60 7.71 -6.36
CA SER A 50 -21.00 7.40 -4.97
C SER A 50 -21.64 8.60 -4.22
N SER A 51 -22.83 8.99 -4.65
CA SER A 51 -23.74 9.80 -3.82
C SER A 51 -24.73 8.90 -3.08
N ARG A 52 -24.30 8.24 -1.99
CA ARG A 52 -25.23 7.69 -0.98
C ARG A 52 -24.56 7.38 0.36
N ARG A 53 -25.24 7.84 1.41
CA ARG A 53 -24.91 7.75 2.84
C ARG A 53 -24.82 6.31 3.32
N GLY A 54 -23.93 6.06 4.28
CA GLY A 54 -23.92 4.88 5.14
C GLY A 54 -23.04 5.14 6.36
N ASN A 55 -23.68 5.13 7.52
CA ASN A 55 -23.14 5.43 8.85
C ASN A 55 -22.70 4.11 9.53
N TRP A 56 -21.74 4.19 10.47
CA TRP A 56 -21.41 3.21 11.53
C TRP A 56 -20.55 2.00 11.11
N ALA A 57 -19.63 1.43 11.90
CA ALA A 57 -19.28 1.60 13.32
C ALA A 57 -17.76 1.33 13.52
N ASP A 58 -17.07 2.26 14.16
CA ASP A 58 -15.78 2.01 14.82
C ASP A 58 -16.08 1.44 16.21
N GLN A 59 -15.97 0.12 16.36
CA GLN A 59 -15.67 -0.60 17.62
C GLN A 59 -15.95 -2.08 17.42
N PHE A 60 -14.91 -2.90 17.24
CA PHE A 60 -14.90 -4.30 17.68
C PHE A 60 -13.46 -4.84 17.61
N ASP A 61 -12.56 -4.28 18.43
CA ASP A 61 -11.35 -5.02 18.82
C ASP A 61 -11.77 -6.06 19.87
N ALA A 62 -12.18 -7.23 19.38
CA ALA A 62 -12.45 -8.39 20.21
C ALA A 62 -11.15 -8.76 20.95
N ARG A 63 -11.16 -8.54 22.26
CA ARG A 63 -10.11 -8.92 23.20
C ARG A 63 -9.97 -10.45 23.20
N ALA A 64 -9.05 -10.98 22.42
CA ALA A 64 -8.54 -12.33 22.62
C ALA A 64 -7.65 -12.31 23.88
N THR A 65 -8.18 -12.87 24.98
CA THR A 65 -7.47 -13.08 26.24
C THR A 65 -6.34 -14.10 26.03
N GLY A 66 -5.09 -13.66 26.18
CA GLY A 66 -3.94 -14.56 26.41
C GLY A 66 -2.75 -14.47 25.43
N GLY A 67 -2.90 -13.80 24.28
CA GLY A 67 -1.78 -13.59 23.34
C GLY A 67 -1.07 -12.25 23.54
N GLN A 68 0.26 -12.20 23.41
CA GLN A 68 1.00 -10.92 23.34
C GLN A 68 0.42 -10.02 22.25
N ARG A 69 0.23 -8.72 22.55
CA ARG A 69 -0.33 -7.77 21.57
C ARG A 69 0.55 -7.68 20.33
N VAL A 70 -0.06 -7.78 19.15
CA VAL A 70 0.63 -7.64 17.85
C VAL A 70 1.14 -6.19 17.66
N ALA A 71 0.52 -5.20 18.30
CA ALA A 71 0.94 -3.81 18.28
C ALA A 71 1.42 -3.35 19.68
N THR A 72 2.55 -2.63 19.70
CA THR A 72 3.11 -1.96 20.89
C THR A 72 3.13 -0.44 20.67
N ASN A 73 3.54 0.39 21.63
CA ASN A 73 3.80 1.81 21.39
C ASN A 73 5.28 2.10 21.07
N GLN A 74 6.08 1.07 20.87
CA GLN A 74 7.46 1.21 20.43
C GLN A 74 7.48 1.69 18.97
N PRO A 75 8.19 2.78 18.65
CA PRO A 75 8.36 3.23 17.27
C PRO A 75 9.11 2.22 16.42
N VAL A 76 8.73 2.09 15.14
CA VAL A 76 9.51 1.29 14.20
C VAL A 76 10.93 1.83 14.10
N LEU A 77 11.11 3.15 13.93
CA LEU A 77 12.42 3.79 13.90
C LEU A 77 12.96 4.02 15.32
N SER A 78 13.41 2.94 15.97
CA SER A 78 14.01 3.03 17.31
C SER A 78 15.11 1.97 17.54
N PRO A 79 16.09 2.25 18.42
CA PRO A 79 17.13 1.29 18.77
C PRO A 79 16.59 -0.02 19.36
N GLN A 80 15.50 0.03 20.13
CA GLN A 80 14.86 -1.17 20.67
C GLN A 80 14.30 -2.06 19.54
N THR A 81 13.69 -1.48 18.50
CA THR A 81 13.25 -2.25 17.33
C THR A 81 14.42 -2.91 16.60
N VAL A 82 15.60 -2.26 16.55
CA VAL A 82 16.83 -2.88 16.01
C VAL A 82 17.23 -4.11 16.83
N GLY A 83 17.28 -4.00 18.16
CA GLY A 83 17.59 -5.13 19.05
C GLY A 83 16.59 -6.28 18.92
N ASN A 84 15.30 -5.97 18.92
CA ASN A 84 14.24 -6.97 18.72
C ASN A 84 14.33 -7.66 17.36
N LEU A 85 14.71 -6.92 16.32
CA LEU A 85 14.91 -7.48 14.99
C LEU A 85 16.15 -8.40 14.93
N GLN A 86 17.23 -8.08 15.65
CA GLN A 86 18.38 -8.99 15.79
C GLN A 86 17.99 -10.29 16.50
N THR A 87 17.18 -10.22 17.56
CA THR A 87 16.62 -11.41 18.22
C THR A 87 15.75 -12.22 17.26
N ALA A 88 14.90 -11.56 16.47
CA ALA A 88 14.08 -12.22 15.45
C ALA A 88 14.94 -12.92 14.38
N ILE A 89 16.04 -12.29 13.95
CA ILE A 89 16.99 -12.90 13.00
C ILE A 89 17.62 -14.16 13.60
N ALA A 90 18.03 -14.13 14.87
CA ALA A 90 18.56 -15.31 15.54
C ALA A 90 17.53 -16.46 15.62
N GLN A 91 16.28 -16.15 15.96
CA GLN A 91 15.18 -17.13 15.97
C GLN A 91 14.93 -17.73 14.57
N TYR A 92 14.88 -16.89 13.54
CA TYR A 92 14.64 -17.34 12.16
C TYR A 92 15.84 -18.10 11.59
N THR A 93 17.05 -17.82 12.07
CA THR A 93 18.26 -18.59 11.73
C THR A 93 18.18 -20.01 12.29
N ASP A 94 17.75 -20.19 13.55
CA ASP A 94 17.53 -21.52 14.13
C ASP A 94 16.41 -22.28 13.40
N ILE A 95 15.29 -21.62 13.11
CA ILE A 95 14.20 -22.22 12.33
C ILE A 95 14.68 -22.70 10.96
N ALA A 96 15.40 -21.84 10.23
CA ALA A 96 15.98 -22.20 8.93
C ALA A 96 16.98 -23.36 9.04
N GLY A 97 17.86 -23.33 10.04
CA GLY A 97 18.85 -24.39 10.30
C GLY A 97 18.24 -25.76 10.63
N ARG A 98 17.02 -25.79 11.18
CA ARG A 98 16.25 -27.03 11.44
C ARG A 98 15.42 -27.51 10.25
N GLY A 99 15.62 -26.92 9.07
CA GLY A 99 14.87 -27.28 7.84
C GLY A 99 13.62 -26.43 7.59
N GLY A 100 13.41 -25.35 8.36
CA GLY A 100 12.32 -24.41 8.17
C GLY A 100 10.97 -24.92 8.68
N TRP A 101 9.91 -24.62 7.94
CA TRP A 101 8.54 -25.03 8.26
C TRP A 101 7.88 -25.73 7.08
N PRO A 102 6.89 -26.63 7.31
CA PRO A 102 6.20 -27.31 6.24
C PRO A 102 5.35 -26.33 5.42
N SER A 103 5.21 -26.63 4.12
CA SER A 103 4.22 -25.97 3.27
C SER A 103 2.81 -26.41 3.67
N VAL A 104 1.87 -25.47 3.71
CA VAL A 104 0.46 -25.73 3.95
C VAL A 104 -0.25 -25.88 2.61
N PRO A 105 -0.87 -27.03 2.31
CA PRO A 105 -1.61 -27.24 1.06
C PRO A 105 -2.69 -26.16 0.85
N GLY A 106 -2.61 -25.43 -0.26
CA GLY A 106 -3.44 -24.26 -0.57
C GLY A 106 -4.75 -24.56 -1.30
N ASN A 107 -5.19 -25.82 -1.33
CA ASN A 107 -6.33 -26.28 -2.11
C ASN A 107 -7.66 -26.27 -1.34
N ALA A 108 -7.63 -26.18 0.00
CA ALA A 108 -8.82 -26.21 0.85
C ALA A 108 -9.15 -24.82 1.40
N LYS A 109 -10.43 -24.46 1.47
CA LYS A 109 -10.87 -23.28 2.23
C LYS A 109 -10.92 -23.64 3.72
N LEU A 110 -9.82 -23.43 4.44
CA LEU A 110 -9.74 -23.73 5.86
C LEU A 110 -10.27 -22.55 6.71
N GLN A 111 -11.20 -22.86 7.60
CA GLN A 111 -11.82 -21.92 8.54
C GLN A 111 -12.42 -22.70 9.72
N ILE A 112 -12.83 -21.99 10.78
CA ILE A 112 -13.41 -22.62 11.98
C ILE A 112 -14.51 -23.64 11.65
N GLY A 113 -14.41 -24.82 12.28
CA GLY A 113 -15.33 -25.94 12.12
C GLY A 113 -14.96 -26.94 11.01
N VAL A 114 -14.02 -26.61 10.12
CA VAL A 114 -13.54 -27.54 9.09
C VAL A 114 -12.69 -28.64 9.72
N THR A 115 -12.84 -29.87 9.23
CA THR A 115 -11.91 -30.97 9.50
C THR A 115 -11.27 -31.40 8.19
N ASP A 116 -9.95 -31.25 8.09
CA ASP A 116 -9.19 -31.54 6.87
C ASP A 116 -7.75 -31.96 7.24
N PRO A 117 -7.14 -32.95 6.55
CA PRO A 117 -5.76 -33.35 6.80
C PRO A 117 -4.74 -32.19 6.73
N SER A 118 -5.00 -31.18 5.90
CA SER A 118 -4.16 -29.99 5.72
C SER A 118 -4.05 -29.16 7.00
N VAL A 119 -5.01 -29.27 7.93
CA VAL A 119 -4.96 -28.57 9.22
C VAL A 119 -3.79 -29.05 10.08
N GLN A 120 -3.35 -30.31 9.94
CA GLN A 120 -2.17 -30.80 10.66
C GLN A 120 -0.89 -30.08 10.18
N ALA A 121 -0.75 -29.86 8.87
CA ALA A 121 0.36 -29.09 8.32
C ALA A 121 0.30 -27.62 8.76
N LEU A 122 -0.90 -27.02 8.76
CA LEU A 122 -1.14 -25.67 9.26
C LEU A 122 -0.74 -25.51 10.73
N ARG A 123 -1.14 -26.45 11.60
CA ARG A 123 -0.77 -26.44 13.01
C ARG A 123 0.73 -26.51 13.21
N LYS A 124 1.43 -27.44 12.54
CA LYS A 124 2.90 -27.52 12.58
C LYS A 124 3.54 -26.20 12.14
N ARG A 125 3.05 -25.61 11.04
CA ARG A 125 3.53 -24.34 10.51
C ARG A 125 3.39 -23.18 11.50
N LEU A 126 2.22 -23.06 12.14
CA LEU A 126 1.91 -22.02 13.14
C LEU A 126 2.66 -22.24 14.45
N MET A 127 2.88 -23.50 14.85
CA MET A 127 3.67 -23.87 16.02
C MET A 127 5.15 -23.47 15.85
N ILE A 128 5.74 -23.70 14.68
CA ILE A 128 7.13 -23.31 14.40
C ILE A 128 7.31 -21.79 14.41
N SER A 129 6.32 -21.02 13.93
CA SER A 129 6.38 -19.55 13.99
C SER A 129 5.92 -18.95 15.32
N GLY A 130 5.54 -19.76 16.31
CA GLY A 130 5.07 -19.29 17.61
C GLY A 130 3.68 -18.65 17.59
N ASP A 131 2.89 -18.88 16.55
CA ASP A 131 1.49 -18.42 16.47
C ASP A 131 0.53 -19.37 17.20
N LEU A 132 0.88 -20.66 17.32
CA LEU A 132 0.11 -21.69 18.00
C LEU A 132 0.96 -22.40 19.08
N PRO A 133 0.51 -22.51 20.34
CA PRO A 133 1.23 -23.27 21.36
C PRO A 133 1.30 -24.77 21.02
N GLN A 134 2.39 -25.45 21.43
CA GLN A 134 2.61 -26.87 21.14
C GLN A 134 1.54 -27.76 21.79
N GLU A 135 1.02 -27.33 22.94
CA GLU A 135 0.01 -28.00 23.75
C GLU A 135 -1.35 -28.11 23.03
N ALA A 136 -1.57 -27.30 21.98
CA ALA A 136 -2.78 -27.38 21.17
C ALA A 136 -2.87 -28.69 20.33
N GLY A 137 -1.77 -29.43 20.19
CA GLY A 137 -1.72 -30.74 19.53
C GLY A 137 -1.93 -30.67 17.99
N LEU A 138 -1.86 -31.85 17.35
CA LEU A 138 -1.88 -32.02 15.88
C LEU A 138 -3.20 -32.63 15.36
N SER A 139 -4.33 -32.04 15.76
CA SER A 139 -5.65 -32.42 15.25
C SER A 139 -5.84 -32.03 13.78
N SER A 140 -6.69 -32.75 13.04
CA SER A 140 -7.18 -32.35 11.72
C SER A 140 -8.33 -31.32 11.78
N SER A 141 -8.80 -30.97 12.98
CA SER A 141 -9.86 -29.99 13.17
C SER A 141 -9.31 -28.57 13.24
N PHE A 142 -9.92 -27.66 12.47
CA PHE A 142 -9.74 -26.22 12.57
C PHE A 142 -10.64 -25.70 13.70
N ASP A 143 -10.09 -25.76 14.91
CA ASP A 143 -10.75 -25.35 16.15
C ASP A 143 -10.50 -23.87 16.47
N THR A 144 -10.96 -23.44 17.65
CA THR A 144 -10.78 -22.07 18.14
C THR A 144 -9.31 -21.70 18.38
N TYR A 145 -8.42 -22.66 18.64
CA TYR A 145 -6.99 -22.39 18.81
C TYR A 145 -6.34 -22.08 17.46
N VAL A 146 -6.66 -22.86 16.42
CA VAL A 146 -6.17 -22.61 15.06
C VAL A 146 -6.75 -21.30 14.51
N ASP A 147 -8.03 -21.01 14.74
CA ASP A 147 -8.65 -19.73 14.35
C ASP A 147 -7.91 -18.53 14.96
N ALA A 148 -7.65 -18.56 16.28
CA ALA A 148 -6.91 -17.50 16.94
C ALA A 148 -5.46 -17.37 16.42
N ALA A 149 -4.79 -18.49 16.17
CA ALA A 149 -3.42 -18.51 15.63
C ALA A 149 -3.35 -17.98 14.18
N VAL A 150 -4.31 -18.33 13.33
CA VAL A 150 -4.42 -17.81 11.96
C VAL A 150 -4.71 -16.30 11.99
N LYS A 151 -5.62 -15.83 12.84
CA LYS A 151 -5.89 -14.39 13.00
C LYS A 151 -4.66 -13.61 13.46
N ARG A 152 -3.88 -14.17 14.39
CA ARG A 152 -2.60 -13.62 14.82
C ARG A 152 -1.59 -13.57 13.67
N PHE A 153 -1.44 -14.67 12.92
CA PHE A 153 -0.60 -14.74 11.74
C PHE A 153 -0.99 -13.67 10.70
N GLN A 154 -2.27 -13.59 10.35
CA GLN A 154 -2.80 -12.60 9.41
C GLN A 154 -2.48 -11.17 9.87
N SER A 155 -2.76 -10.86 11.14
CA SER A 155 -2.51 -9.54 11.72
C SER A 155 -1.03 -9.13 11.64
N ARG A 156 -0.09 -10.03 12.00
CA ARG A 156 1.35 -9.72 11.92
C ARG A 156 1.90 -9.69 10.49
N HIS A 157 1.15 -10.20 9.51
CA HIS A 157 1.46 -10.08 8.08
C HIS A 157 0.75 -8.90 7.39
N GLY A 158 -0.05 -8.12 8.12
CA GLY A 158 -0.82 -7.01 7.55
C GLY A 158 -2.03 -7.45 6.71
N LEU A 159 -2.51 -8.67 6.89
CA LEU A 159 -3.72 -9.24 6.27
C LEU A 159 -4.95 -9.03 7.18
N PRO A 160 -6.19 -9.17 6.67
CA PRO A 160 -7.39 -9.13 7.51
C PRO A 160 -7.37 -10.33 8.45
N ALA A 161 -7.58 -10.09 9.74
CA ALA A 161 -7.58 -11.13 10.77
C ALA A 161 -8.97 -11.81 10.85
N ASP A 162 -9.41 -12.39 9.74
CA ASP A 162 -10.72 -13.05 9.62
C ASP A 162 -10.71 -14.54 10.02
N GLY A 163 -9.52 -15.14 10.19
CA GLY A 163 -9.36 -16.56 10.52
C GLY A 163 -9.59 -17.50 9.35
N VAL A 164 -9.73 -16.97 8.13
CA VAL A 164 -9.97 -17.76 6.92
C VAL A 164 -8.68 -17.87 6.11
N MET A 165 -8.30 -19.09 5.76
CA MET A 165 -7.16 -19.35 4.87
C MET A 165 -7.53 -19.02 3.41
N GLY A 166 -7.41 -17.75 3.05
CA GLY A 166 -7.54 -17.26 1.68
C GLY A 166 -6.22 -17.29 0.90
N GLN A 167 -6.29 -16.97 -0.40
CA GLN A 167 -5.13 -16.95 -1.33
C GLN A 167 -3.91 -16.22 -0.75
N PHE A 168 -4.08 -14.99 -0.24
CA PHE A 168 -2.97 -14.21 0.31
C PHE A 168 -2.45 -14.75 1.65
N THR A 169 -3.31 -15.38 2.46
CA THR A 169 -2.86 -16.03 3.70
C THR A 169 -2.00 -17.24 3.36
N TYR A 170 -2.40 -18.06 2.38
CA TYR A 170 -1.59 -19.16 1.88
C TYR A 170 -0.26 -18.70 1.27
N ALA A 171 -0.30 -17.68 0.41
CA ALA A 171 0.91 -17.13 -0.21
C ALA A 171 1.90 -16.65 0.87
N ALA A 172 1.44 -15.85 1.83
CA ALA A 172 2.29 -15.36 2.92
C ALA A 172 2.85 -16.48 3.81
N MET A 173 2.04 -17.50 4.09
CA MET A 173 2.40 -18.61 4.98
C MET A 173 3.42 -19.58 4.36
N ASN A 174 3.35 -19.74 3.04
CA ASN A 174 4.20 -20.64 2.26
C ASN A 174 5.49 -20.00 1.75
N VAL A 175 5.77 -18.73 2.08
CA VAL A 175 7.14 -18.18 1.97
C VAL A 175 8.04 -18.98 2.92
N ASP A 176 9.15 -19.50 2.40
CA ASP A 176 10.06 -20.36 3.17
C ASP A 176 10.86 -19.58 4.23
N ALA A 177 11.45 -20.31 5.17
CA ALA A 177 12.15 -19.72 6.30
C ALA A 177 13.43 -18.97 5.92
N ASN A 178 14.16 -19.43 4.89
CA ASN A 178 15.38 -18.74 4.43
C ASN A 178 15.02 -17.41 3.77
N THR A 179 13.95 -17.38 2.97
CA THR A 179 13.46 -16.14 2.36
C THR A 179 13.00 -15.13 3.43
N ARG A 180 12.28 -15.58 4.47
CA ARG A 180 11.90 -14.70 5.59
C ARG A 180 13.10 -14.22 6.41
N LEU A 181 14.10 -15.07 6.62
CA LEU A 181 15.35 -14.69 7.27
C LEU A 181 16.08 -13.60 6.46
N GLY A 182 16.19 -13.79 5.14
CA GLY A 182 16.73 -12.77 4.23
C GLY A 182 15.95 -11.46 4.30
N GLN A 183 14.61 -11.52 4.34
CA GLN A 183 13.76 -10.33 4.51
C GLN A 183 14.08 -9.58 5.81
N LEU A 184 14.26 -10.28 6.93
CA LEU A 184 14.63 -9.67 8.20
C LEU A 184 16.02 -9.02 8.15
N GLN A 185 17.00 -9.70 7.54
CA GLN A 185 18.36 -9.19 7.39
C GLN A 185 18.41 -7.93 6.51
N THR A 186 17.71 -7.93 5.38
CA THR A 186 17.57 -6.76 4.50
C THR A 186 16.96 -5.58 5.25
N ASN A 187 15.90 -5.81 6.02
CA ASN A 187 15.25 -4.74 6.77
C ASN A 187 16.05 -4.26 7.98
N LEU A 188 16.89 -5.10 8.59
CA LEU A 188 17.83 -4.67 9.63
C LEU A 188 18.83 -3.65 9.07
N GLN A 189 19.35 -3.87 7.87
CA GLN A 189 20.27 -2.94 7.20
C GLN A 189 19.59 -1.59 6.91
N ARG A 190 18.33 -1.61 6.46
CA ARG A 190 17.54 -0.37 6.22
C ARG A 190 17.19 0.36 7.51
N LEU A 191 16.83 -0.38 8.56
CA LEU A 191 16.35 0.18 9.81
C LEU A 191 17.48 0.82 10.64
N SER A 192 18.63 0.17 10.72
CA SER A 192 19.74 0.57 11.60
C SER A 192 20.15 2.06 11.50
N PRO A 193 20.38 2.65 10.31
CA PRO A 193 20.73 4.07 10.22
C PRO A 193 19.57 4.99 10.64
N LEU A 194 18.33 4.62 10.31
CA LEU A 194 17.14 5.42 10.60
C LEU A 194 16.75 5.39 12.08
N ALA A 195 16.99 4.28 12.78
CA ALA A 195 16.73 4.14 14.21
C ALA A 195 17.59 5.11 15.05
N ASN A 196 18.86 5.30 14.68
CA ASN A 196 19.75 6.25 15.34
C ASN A 196 19.28 7.70 15.11
N GLN A 197 18.83 8.01 13.89
CA GLN A 197 18.28 9.32 13.56
C GLN A 197 16.98 9.59 14.34
N GLY A 198 16.02 8.66 14.31
CA GLY A 198 14.75 8.78 15.03
C GLY A 198 14.92 8.89 16.55
N MET A 199 15.95 8.27 17.13
CA MET A 199 16.27 8.44 18.56
C MET A 199 16.70 9.88 18.91
N GLN A 200 17.43 10.55 18.02
CA GLN A 200 17.86 11.94 18.22
C GLN A 200 16.69 12.91 18.07
N GLU A 201 15.72 12.54 17.25
CA GLU A 201 14.52 13.33 16.98
C GLU A 201 13.44 13.03 18.02
N GLN A 202 13.30 13.90 19.01
CA GLN A 202 12.30 13.75 20.09
C GLN A 202 10.84 13.80 19.58
N ARG A 203 10.62 14.23 18.33
CA ARG A 203 9.32 14.38 17.68
C ARG A 203 9.47 14.23 16.17
N PHE A 204 8.83 13.23 15.56
CA PHE A 204 8.87 13.00 14.11
C PHE A 204 7.62 12.26 13.59
N VAL A 205 7.46 12.25 12.27
CA VAL A 205 6.47 11.43 11.57
C VAL A 205 7.20 10.41 10.70
N MET A 206 6.82 9.14 10.81
CA MET A 206 7.26 8.09 9.89
C MET A 206 6.07 7.62 9.06
N VAL A 207 6.25 7.52 7.74
CA VAL A 207 5.38 6.78 6.83
C VAL A 207 6.09 5.50 6.42
N ASN A 208 5.63 4.34 6.90
CA ASN A 208 6.11 3.05 6.44
C ASN A 208 5.26 2.59 5.25
N ILE A 209 5.86 2.67 4.06
CA ILE A 209 5.21 2.47 2.76
C ILE A 209 4.59 1.07 2.62
N PRO A 210 5.34 -0.06 2.74
CA PRO A 210 4.77 -1.40 2.60
C PRO A 210 3.75 -1.74 3.70
N ALA A 211 3.82 -1.06 4.84
CA ALA A 211 2.81 -1.19 5.90
C ALA A 211 1.56 -0.33 5.67
N ALA A 212 1.61 0.60 4.71
CA ALA A 212 0.62 1.66 4.50
C ALA A 212 0.18 2.27 5.84
N ARG A 213 1.15 2.67 6.66
CA ARG A 213 0.95 3.14 8.03
C ARG A 213 1.82 4.34 8.35
N ILE A 214 1.27 5.23 9.17
CA ILE A 214 1.95 6.43 9.67
C ILE A 214 2.05 6.34 11.18
N GLU A 215 3.21 6.65 11.73
CA GLU A 215 3.44 6.83 13.17
C GLU A 215 3.83 8.29 13.43
N ALA A 216 3.09 8.97 14.30
CA ALA A 216 3.55 10.20 14.92
C ALA A 216 4.21 9.82 16.24
N VAL A 217 5.50 10.13 16.35
CA VAL A 217 6.35 9.74 17.47
C VAL A 217 6.70 10.98 18.27
N GLU A 218 6.61 10.87 19.59
CA GLU A 218 6.98 11.92 20.51
C GLU A 218 7.48 11.33 21.83
N GLY A 219 8.59 11.86 22.35
CA GLY A 219 9.19 11.38 23.61
C GLY A 219 9.58 9.90 23.55
N GLY A 220 10.04 9.43 22.40
CA GLY A 220 10.45 8.03 22.19
C GLY A 220 9.30 7.01 22.10
N SER A 221 8.05 7.46 22.06
CA SER A 221 6.87 6.59 21.96
C SER A 221 5.97 6.99 20.80
N VAL A 222 5.26 6.03 20.21
CA VAL A 222 4.22 6.32 19.22
C VAL A 222 2.99 6.88 19.92
N VAL A 223 2.68 8.15 19.67
CA VAL A 223 1.53 8.85 20.27
C VAL A 223 0.30 8.87 19.38
N GLN A 224 0.48 8.76 18.06
CA GLN A 224 -0.62 8.54 17.11
C GLN A 224 -0.22 7.54 16.03
N ARG A 225 -1.21 6.76 15.55
CA ARG A 225 -1.07 5.90 14.38
C ARG A 225 -2.19 6.13 13.42
N HIS A 226 -1.85 6.27 12.15
CA HIS A 226 -2.81 6.46 11.07
C HIS A 226 -2.64 5.40 10.00
N THR A 227 -3.75 4.99 9.40
CA THR A 227 -3.74 4.21 8.17
C THR A 227 -3.42 5.14 7.01
N ALA A 228 -2.54 4.72 6.12
CA ALA A 228 -2.22 5.43 4.90
C ALA A 228 -2.80 4.74 3.66
N VAL A 229 -2.93 5.51 2.57
CA VAL A 229 -2.95 5.00 1.20
C VAL A 229 -1.74 5.57 0.49
N VAL A 230 -0.91 4.72 -0.08
CA VAL A 230 0.35 5.09 -0.76
C VAL A 230 0.28 4.77 -2.26
N GLY A 231 1.37 5.04 -2.97
CA GLY A 231 1.48 4.89 -4.41
C GLY A 231 1.23 3.47 -4.91
N LYS A 232 0.83 3.36 -6.18
CA LYS A 232 0.81 2.10 -6.94
C LYS A 232 2.21 1.70 -7.36
N ILE A 233 2.41 0.46 -7.81
CA ILE A 233 3.70 -0.02 -8.32
C ILE A 233 4.21 0.85 -9.49
N ASP A 234 3.32 1.31 -10.37
CA ASP A 234 3.67 2.17 -11.51
C ASP A 234 3.85 3.65 -11.14
N ARG A 235 3.48 4.05 -9.91
CA ARG A 235 3.54 5.42 -9.38
C ARG A 235 3.92 5.40 -7.90
N GLN A 236 5.10 4.86 -7.62
CA GLN A 236 5.54 4.56 -6.27
C GLN A 236 5.66 5.82 -5.42
N THR A 237 5.26 5.72 -4.15
CA THR A 237 5.63 6.72 -3.14
C THR A 237 7.14 6.66 -2.93
N PRO A 238 7.87 7.79 -3.04
CA PRO A 238 9.33 7.80 -2.92
C PRO A 238 9.77 7.56 -1.47
N ILE A 239 10.91 6.90 -1.30
CA ILE A 239 11.65 6.87 -0.02
C ILE A 239 12.36 8.22 0.12
N LEU A 240 12.17 8.92 1.24
CA LEU A 240 12.79 10.22 1.47
C LEU A 240 12.88 10.57 2.95
N ASN A 241 13.75 11.53 3.26
CA ASN A 241 13.84 12.21 4.55
C ASN A 241 13.61 13.70 4.32
N SER A 242 12.73 14.31 5.09
CA SER A 242 12.32 15.71 4.91
C SER A 242 11.85 16.33 6.24
N LYS A 243 11.28 17.53 6.16
CA LYS A 243 10.57 18.19 7.25
C LYS A 243 9.22 18.72 6.77
N ILE A 244 8.17 18.38 7.49
CA ILE A 244 6.85 19.00 7.36
C ILE A 244 6.98 20.44 7.83
N HIS A 245 6.61 21.39 6.98
CA HIS A 245 6.70 22.81 7.27
C HIS A 245 5.36 23.54 7.15
N GLU A 246 4.36 22.95 6.46
CA GLU A 246 3.08 23.61 6.24
C GLU A 246 1.91 22.64 6.23
N VAL A 247 0.80 23.06 6.83
CA VAL A 247 -0.52 22.46 6.70
C VAL A 247 -1.42 23.48 5.99
N ILE A 248 -2.08 23.08 4.91
CA ILE A 248 -3.08 23.88 4.22
C ILE A 248 -4.45 23.28 4.52
N LEU A 249 -5.27 24.03 5.25
CA LEU A 249 -6.68 23.70 5.44
C LEU A 249 -7.50 24.17 4.23
N ASN A 250 -8.48 23.37 3.83
CA ASN A 250 -9.30 23.57 2.64
C ASN A 250 -8.44 23.88 1.39
N PRO A 251 -7.53 22.97 1.01
CA PRO A 251 -6.60 23.23 -0.09
C PRO A 251 -7.32 23.29 -1.44
N TYR A 252 -6.83 24.14 -2.34
CA TYR A 252 -7.08 23.95 -3.77
C TYR A 252 -6.35 22.70 -4.25
N TRP A 253 -6.95 21.92 -5.16
CA TRP A 253 -6.26 20.81 -5.81
C TRP A 253 -5.94 21.14 -7.26
N THR A 254 -4.68 21.07 -7.63
CA THR A 254 -4.25 21.21 -9.03
C THR A 254 -4.00 19.83 -9.61
N ALA A 255 -4.75 19.48 -10.66
CA ALA A 255 -4.63 18.17 -11.28
C ALA A 255 -3.28 18.04 -12.03
N PRO A 256 -2.50 16.98 -11.80
CA PRO A 256 -1.30 16.70 -12.59
C PRO A 256 -1.64 16.45 -14.06
N LYS A 257 -0.71 16.78 -14.98
CA LYS A 257 -0.86 16.56 -16.43
C LYS A 257 -1.30 15.14 -16.78
N SER A 258 -0.75 14.13 -16.10
CA SER A 258 -1.10 12.73 -16.32
C SER A 258 -2.55 12.41 -15.98
N ILE A 259 -3.12 13.02 -14.94
CA ILE A 259 -4.53 12.88 -14.56
C ILE A 259 -5.43 13.62 -15.56
N ILE A 260 -5.01 14.81 -16.02
CA ILE A 260 -5.74 15.55 -17.05
C ILE A 260 -5.89 14.68 -18.30
N GLN A 261 -4.78 14.12 -18.79
CA GLN A 261 -4.74 13.34 -20.03
C GLN A 261 -5.45 11.98 -19.93
N LYS A 262 -5.16 11.21 -18.87
CA LYS A 262 -5.63 9.82 -18.76
C LYS A 262 -7.05 9.71 -18.20
N ASP A 263 -7.49 10.70 -17.43
CA ASP A 263 -8.72 10.58 -16.63
C ASP A 263 -9.72 11.67 -16.99
N ILE A 264 -9.36 12.95 -16.86
CA ILE A 264 -10.31 14.07 -16.99
C ILE A 264 -10.77 14.25 -18.44
N ILE A 265 -9.86 14.22 -19.43
CA ILE A 265 -10.23 14.36 -20.85
C ILE A 265 -11.24 13.28 -21.28
N PRO A 266 -11.02 11.97 -21.02
CA PRO A 266 -12.02 10.94 -21.30
C PRO A 266 -13.36 11.16 -20.59
N LEU A 267 -13.38 11.73 -19.38
CA LEU A 267 -14.61 12.02 -18.65
C LEU A 267 -15.37 13.21 -19.26
N MET A 268 -14.68 14.26 -19.68
CA MET A 268 -15.30 15.40 -20.38
C MET A 268 -15.92 15.01 -21.72
N ARG A 269 -15.33 14.05 -22.44
CA ARG A 269 -15.94 13.49 -23.67
C ARG A 269 -17.27 12.76 -23.39
N LYS A 270 -17.43 12.17 -22.20
CA LYS A 270 -18.64 11.45 -21.79
C LYS A 270 -19.68 12.37 -21.15
N ASP A 271 -19.24 13.34 -20.37
CA ASP A 271 -20.08 14.28 -19.63
C ASP A 271 -19.47 15.69 -19.69
N PRO A 272 -19.94 16.56 -20.60
CA PRO A 272 -19.45 17.94 -20.71
C PRO A 272 -19.67 18.78 -19.43
N GLN A 273 -20.53 18.34 -18.50
CA GLN A 273 -20.76 19.02 -17.23
C GLN A 273 -19.82 18.53 -16.11
N TYR A 274 -18.89 17.63 -16.40
CA TYR A 274 -18.03 17.00 -15.41
C TYR A 274 -17.24 18.02 -14.58
N LEU A 275 -16.59 19.00 -15.22
CA LEU A 275 -15.78 20.00 -14.49
C LEU A 275 -16.63 20.86 -13.56
N ALA A 276 -17.81 21.32 -14.03
CA ALA A 276 -18.74 22.09 -13.22
C ALA A 276 -19.24 21.30 -12.00
N LYS A 277 -19.66 20.04 -12.20
CA LYS A 277 -20.11 19.13 -11.12
C LYS A 277 -19.01 18.89 -10.07
N ASN A 278 -17.75 18.86 -10.51
CA ASN A 278 -16.59 18.62 -9.65
C ASN A 278 -15.92 19.90 -9.15
N LYS A 279 -16.46 21.09 -9.49
CA LYS A 279 -15.91 22.41 -9.13
C LYS A 279 -14.45 22.58 -9.58
N ILE A 280 -14.15 22.11 -10.78
CA ILE A 280 -12.84 22.27 -11.41
C ILE A 280 -12.92 23.45 -12.38
N ARG A 281 -12.04 24.41 -12.20
CA ARG A 281 -11.87 25.58 -13.07
C ARG A 281 -10.59 25.43 -13.88
N LEU A 282 -10.59 26.02 -15.06
CA LEU A 282 -9.48 25.95 -16.00
C LEU A 282 -8.82 27.31 -16.08
N TYR A 283 -7.49 27.34 -16.05
CA TYR A 283 -6.71 28.57 -16.17
C TYR A 283 -5.64 28.41 -17.25
N ASP A 284 -5.45 29.45 -18.05
CA ASP A 284 -4.35 29.52 -19.00
C ASP A 284 -3.03 29.92 -18.34
N GLN A 285 -1.97 30.08 -19.14
CA GLN A 285 -0.65 30.48 -18.64
C GLN A 285 -0.59 31.91 -18.11
N SER A 286 -1.54 32.77 -18.49
CA SER A 286 -1.68 34.13 -17.97
C SER A 286 -2.50 34.18 -16.66
N GLY A 287 -3.09 33.05 -16.25
CA GLY A 287 -3.95 32.95 -15.08
C GLY A 287 -5.40 33.35 -15.37
N GLN A 288 -5.78 33.54 -16.63
CA GLN A 288 -7.16 33.85 -17.00
C GLN A 288 -8.00 32.56 -17.00
N GLU A 289 -9.22 32.64 -16.47
CA GLU A 289 -10.16 31.51 -16.44
C GLU A 289 -10.66 31.20 -17.86
N VAL A 290 -10.59 29.95 -18.25
CA VAL A 290 -10.97 29.45 -19.58
C VAL A 290 -12.27 28.65 -19.47
N ALA A 291 -13.22 28.92 -20.35
CA ALA A 291 -14.49 28.20 -20.40
C ALA A 291 -14.28 26.77 -20.93
N PRO A 292 -14.77 25.71 -20.25
CA PRO A 292 -14.66 24.33 -20.75
C PRO A 292 -15.22 24.11 -22.16
N GLU A 293 -16.21 24.91 -22.56
CA GLU A 293 -16.88 24.85 -23.86
C GLU A 293 -15.99 25.36 -25.01
N SER A 294 -14.93 26.12 -24.72
CA SER A 294 -14.00 26.62 -25.74
C SER A 294 -12.86 25.63 -26.05
N ILE A 295 -12.88 24.44 -25.46
CA ILE A 295 -11.81 23.43 -25.58
C ILE A 295 -12.31 22.26 -26.42
N ASP A 296 -11.51 21.85 -27.40
CA ASP A 296 -11.73 20.56 -28.08
C ASP A 296 -11.20 19.42 -27.21
N TRP A 297 -12.12 18.73 -26.54
CA TRP A 297 -11.80 17.60 -25.67
C TRP A 297 -11.34 16.36 -26.45
N ASN A 298 -11.40 16.32 -27.78
CA ASN A 298 -10.85 15.22 -28.58
C ASN A 298 -9.34 15.32 -28.80
N THR A 299 -8.73 16.46 -28.45
CA THR A 299 -7.27 16.66 -28.47
C THR A 299 -6.68 16.65 -27.06
N ASP A 300 -5.35 16.74 -26.98
CA ASP A 300 -4.61 16.89 -25.73
C ASP A 300 -4.31 18.38 -25.40
N ASP A 301 -4.94 19.34 -26.08
CA ASP A 301 -4.66 20.77 -25.87
C ASP A 301 -4.97 21.24 -24.46
N ALA A 302 -5.98 20.62 -23.83
CA ALA A 302 -6.36 20.89 -22.45
C ALA A 302 -5.19 20.64 -21.47
N VAL A 303 -4.23 19.76 -21.78
CA VAL A 303 -3.06 19.47 -20.92
C VAL A 303 -2.14 20.69 -20.72
N LYS A 304 -2.28 21.72 -21.56
CA LYS A 304 -1.56 23.00 -21.45
C LYS A 304 -2.16 23.93 -20.38
N LEU A 305 -3.40 23.68 -19.96
CA LEU A 305 -4.11 24.49 -18.97
C LEU A 305 -3.89 23.94 -17.55
N MET A 306 -4.09 24.82 -16.56
CA MET A 306 -4.12 24.44 -15.16
C MET A 306 -5.55 24.09 -14.75
N PHE A 307 -5.76 22.87 -14.29
CA PHE A 307 -7.02 22.39 -13.74
C PHE A 307 -6.98 22.55 -12.22
N ARG A 308 -7.74 23.51 -11.68
CA ARG A 308 -7.79 23.77 -10.24
C ARG A 308 -9.18 23.46 -9.70
N GLN A 309 -9.25 22.50 -8.80
CA GLN A 309 -10.45 22.20 -8.03
C GLN A 309 -10.54 23.11 -6.80
N ASP A 310 -11.71 23.73 -6.64
CA ASP A 310 -12.00 24.59 -5.49
C ASP A 310 -12.10 23.77 -4.19
N PRO A 311 -11.89 24.39 -3.01
CA PRO A 311 -12.00 23.69 -1.74
C PRO A 311 -13.42 23.18 -1.46
N GLY A 312 -13.50 22.09 -0.71
CA GLY A 312 -14.77 21.55 -0.23
C GLY A 312 -14.77 20.03 -0.04
N LYS A 313 -15.91 19.49 0.39
CA LYS A 313 -16.04 18.06 0.75
C LYS A 313 -15.76 17.07 -0.39
N ILE A 314 -15.89 17.50 -1.64
CA ILE A 314 -15.62 16.69 -2.84
C ILE A 314 -14.24 16.95 -3.43
N ASN A 315 -13.46 17.87 -2.85
CA ASN A 315 -12.10 18.15 -3.28
C ASN A 315 -11.25 16.88 -3.14
N ALA A 316 -10.37 16.58 -4.10
CA ALA A 316 -9.52 15.39 -4.08
C ALA A 316 -8.64 15.28 -2.83
N MET A 317 -8.31 16.41 -2.20
CA MET A 317 -7.59 16.52 -0.93
C MET A 317 -8.48 16.86 0.27
N SER A 318 -9.81 16.86 0.11
CA SER A 318 -10.83 17.10 1.13
C SER A 318 -10.48 18.29 2.04
N SER A 319 -10.14 18.08 3.32
CA SER A 319 -9.93 19.17 4.29
C SER A 319 -8.49 19.64 4.41
N THR A 320 -7.50 18.84 4.01
CA THR A 320 -6.11 19.05 4.45
C THR A 320 -5.11 18.65 3.38
N LYS A 321 -4.09 19.49 3.18
CA LYS A 321 -2.82 19.14 2.52
C LYS A 321 -1.65 19.43 3.46
N ILE A 322 -0.72 18.49 3.62
CA ILE A 322 0.47 18.59 4.46
C ILE A 322 1.70 18.59 3.55
N ASN A 323 2.45 19.69 3.60
CA ASN A 323 3.59 19.96 2.76
C ASN A 323 4.92 19.71 3.49
N PHE A 324 5.86 19.16 2.73
CA PHE A 324 7.24 18.90 3.13
C PHE A 324 8.16 19.06 1.92
N HIS A 325 9.43 19.38 2.15
CA HIS A 325 10.37 19.63 1.04
C HIS A 325 10.69 18.33 0.29
N ASN A 326 10.49 18.31 -1.02
CA ASN A 326 10.87 17.17 -1.86
C ASN A 326 10.97 17.55 -3.33
N GLN A 327 11.71 16.76 -4.12
CA GLN A 327 11.87 16.95 -5.56
C GLN A 327 10.81 16.21 -6.40
N HIS A 328 9.94 15.43 -5.75
CA HIS A 328 8.99 14.53 -6.42
C HIS A 328 7.56 15.10 -6.54
N ALA A 329 7.34 16.33 -6.07
CA ALA A 329 6.03 16.96 -5.96
C ALA A 329 4.99 16.13 -5.18
N VAL A 330 5.43 15.31 -4.22
CA VAL A 330 4.56 14.52 -3.35
C VAL A 330 4.22 15.28 -2.07
N TYR A 331 3.07 14.97 -1.47
CA TYR A 331 2.58 15.55 -0.21
C TYR A 331 1.70 14.51 0.53
N MET A 332 1.38 14.78 1.80
CA MET A 332 0.35 14.01 2.50
C MET A 332 -0.97 14.80 2.46
N HIS A 333 -2.13 14.14 2.43
CA HIS A 333 -3.41 14.85 2.33
C HIS A 333 -4.60 14.04 2.83
N ASP A 334 -5.73 14.72 3.03
CA ASP A 334 -7.02 14.07 3.28
C ASP A 334 -7.60 13.47 1.98
N THR A 335 -8.65 12.67 2.07
CA THR A 335 -9.43 12.21 0.93
C THR A 335 -10.93 12.23 1.21
N PRO A 336 -11.77 12.56 0.21
CA PRO A 336 -13.21 12.42 0.33
C PRO A 336 -13.63 10.95 0.42
N GLN A 337 -12.80 10.03 -0.07
CA GLN A 337 -13.08 8.60 -0.12
C GLN A 337 -12.47 7.86 1.06
N LYS A 338 -13.18 7.88 2.17
CA LYS A 338 -12.76 7.19 3.40
C LYS A 338 -12.75 5.66 3.24
N SER A 339 -13.53 5.12 2.30
CA SER A 339 -13.57 3.69 1.99
C SER A 339 -12.22 3.11 1.54
N TYR A 340 -11.31 3.93 0.99
CA TYR A 340 -9.97 3.48 0.63
C TYR A 340 -9.18 2.94 1.84
N PHE A 341 -9.44 3.45 3.04
CA PHE A 341 -8.75 2.97 4.25
C PHE A 341 -9.23 1.59 4.71
N ASN A 342 -10.40 1.15 4.24
CA ASN A 342 -10.96 -0.18 4.52
C ASN A 342 -10.53 -1.22 3.48
N LYS A 343 -9.87 -0.80 2.39
CA LYS A 343 -9.28 -1.76 1.46
C LYS A 343 -8.18 -2.52 2.20
N LEU A 344 -8.17 -3.84 1.99
CA LEU A 344 -7.07 -4.71 2.42
C LEU A 344 -5.75 -4.10 1.93
N MET A 345 -5.73 -3.68 0.66
CA MET A 345 -4.55 -3.16 -0.01
C MET A 345 -4.74 -1.69 -0.35
N ARG A 346 -3.82 -0.87 0.16
CA ARG A 346 -3.95 0.59 0.16
C ARG A 346 -2.90 1.25 -0.72
N PHE A 347 -2.77 0.73 -1.93
CA PHE A 347 -1.87 1.19 -2.99
C PHE A 347 -2.71 1.79 -4.12
N ASP A 348 -3.24 3.00 -3.91
CA ASP A 348 -4.22 3.59 -4.83
C ASP A 348 -3.99 5.10 -5.03
N SER A 349 -2.73 5.53 -4.91
CA SER A 349 -2.30 6.92 -5.13
C SER A 349 -1.30 7.03 -6.28
N SER A 350 -1.05 8.26 -6.73
CA SER A 350 0.01 8.60 -7.68
C SER A 350 1.26 9.14 -6.97
N GLY A 351 1.73 8.45 -5.93
CA GLY A 351 2.93 8.78 -5.17
C GLY A 351 2.70 9.59 -3.88
N CYS A 352 1.65 10.41 -3.82
CA CYS A 352 1.23 11.12 -2.59
C CYS A 352 0.68 10.16 -1.53
N VAL A 353 0.55 10.61 -0.28
CA VAL A 353 0.06 9.76 0.82
C VAL A 353 -1.26 10.28 1.36
N ARG A 354 -2.33 9.50 1.27
CA ARG A 354 -3.61 9.84 1.93
C ARG A 354 -3.57 9.38 3.38
N VAL A 355 -4.07 10.19 4.30
CA VAL A 355 -3.98 9.93 5.75
C VAL A 355 -5.36 9.74 6.37
N GLN A 356 -5.60 8.60 7.02
CA GLN A 356 -6.82 8.37 7.79
C GLN A 356 -6.78 9.23 9.06
N ASN A 357 -7.89 9.87 9.41
CA ASN A 357 -7.99 10.76 10.57
C ASN A 357 -6.92 11.86 10.56
N VAL A 358 -6.64 12.41 9.38
CA VAL A 358 -5.60 13.45 9.18
C VAL A 358 -5.79 14.67 10.08
N ARG A 359 -7.02 15.01 10.46
CA ARG A 359 -7.28 16.15 11.36
C ARG A 359 -6.69 15.96 12.75
N ASP A 360 -6.57 14.72 13.23
CA ASP A 360 -5.88 14.43 14.50
C ASP A 360 -4.37 14.60 14.38
N LEU A 361 -3.82 14.24 13.20
CA LEU A 361 -2.44 14.51 12.85
C LEU A 361 -2.19 16.01 12.72
N ASP A 362 -3.11 16.78 12.12
CA ASP A 362 -3.02 18.24 11.99
C ASP A 362 -2.96 18.91 13.36
N VAL A 363 -3.81 18.50 14.31
CA VAL A 363 -3.77 18.99 15.70
C VAL A 363 -2.42 18.68 16.34
N TRP A 364 -1.88 17.48 16.14
CA TRP A 364 -0.57 17.14 16.69
C TRP A 364 0.56 17.90 16.02
N LEU A 365 0.51 18.11 14.70
CA LEU A 365 1.50 18.86 13.91
C LEU A 365 1.54 20.33 14.35
N LEU A 366 0.37 20.95 14.51
CA LEU A 366 0.20 22.37 14.79
C LEU A 366 0.17 22.72 16.29
N LYS A 367 0.37 21.75 17.20
CA LYS A 367 0.22 21.96 18.65
C LYS A 367 1.04 23.12 19.25
N ASN A 368 2.18 23.45 18.64
CA ASN A 368 3.06 24.55 19.06
C ASN A 368 2.89 25.81 18.18
N THR A 369 2.05 25.73 17.15
CA THR A 369 1.72 26.87 16.29
C THR A 369 0.59 27.66 16.94
N ALA A 370 0.91 28.86 17.44
CA ALA A 370 -0.05 29.71 18.14
C ALA A 370 -1.33 29.94 17.33
N GLY A 371 -2.49 29.85 18.00
CA GLY A 371 -3.80 30.05 17.37
C GLY A 371 -4.37 28.83 16.64
N TRP A 372 -3.67 27.69 16.59
CA TRP A 372 -4.12 26.49 15.87
C TRP A 372 -4.41 25.30 16.79
N ASP A 373 -5.35 25.49 17.72
CA ASP A 373 -5.95 24.37 18.45
C ASP A 373 -7.00 23.62 17.59
N ARG A 374 -7.55 22.52 18.15
CA ARG A 374 -8.59 21.73 17.46
C ARG A 374 -9.81 22.55 17.08
N GLN A 375 -10.25 23.48 17.94
CA GLN A 375 -11.46 24.26 17.68
C GLN A 375 -11.25 25.18 16.47
N ASN A 376 -10.11 25.87 16.41
CA ASN A 376 -9.79 26.76 15.31
C ASN A 376 -9.59 25.99 14.00
N ILE A 377 -8.91 24.84 14.03
CA ILE A 377 -8.77 23.95 12.86
C ILE A 377 -10.15 23.54 12.31
N GLU A 378 -11.03 23.01 13.15
CA GLU A 378 -12.36 22.56 12.71
C GLU A 378 -13.24 23.74 12.25
N SER A 379 -13.13 24.91 12.88
CA SER A 379 -13.88 26.10 12.47
C SER A 379 -13.44 26.61 11.09
N THR A 380 -12.15 26.61 10.80
CA THR A 380 -11.59 26.95 9.49
C THR A 380 -11.99 25.91 8.44
N ILE A 381 -11.93 24.62 8.75
CA ILE A 381 -12.42 23.58 7.82
C ILE A 381 -13.91 23.79 7.49
N LYS A 382 -14.72 24.14 8.50
CA LYS A 382 -16.15 24.41 8.32
C LYS A 382 -16.42 25.67 7.47
N SER A 383 -15.57 26.70 7.55
CA SER A 383 -15.73 27.91 6.75
C SER A 383 -15.47 27.67 5.25
N GLY A 384 -14.69 26.64 4.91
CA GLY A 384 -14.27 26.34 3.55
C GLY A 384 -13.21 27.30 3.00
N THR A 385 -12.71 28.22 3.83
CA THR A 385 -11.67 29.18 3.45
C THR A 385 -10.33 28.46 3.31
N ASN A 386 -9.67 28.63 2.16
CA ASN A 386 -8.30 28.13 1.97
C ASN A 386 -7.36 28.83 2.96
N THR A 387 -6.64 28.08 3.78
CA THR A 387 -5.78 28.64 4.82
C THR A 387 -4.48 27.87 4.92
N PRO A 388 -3.40 28.38 4.30
CA PRO A 388 -2.04 27.89 4.52
C PRO A 388 -1.54 28.27 5.92
N ILE A 389 -0.94 27.31 6.61
CA ILE A 389 -0.47 27.46 7.99
C ILE A 389 0.96 26.94 8.05
N GLN A 390 1.91 27.84 8.28
CA GLN A 390 3.29 27.47 8.53
C GLN A 390 3.41 26.90 9.96
N LEU A 391 4.12 25.79 10.09
CA LEU A 391 4.40 25.19 11.40
C LEU A 391 5.43 26.06 12.14
N ALA A 392 5.17 26.35 13.42
CA ALA A 392 6.17 27.00 14.27
C ALA A 392 7.42 26.13 14.42
N ASP A 393 7.22 24.81 14.58
CA ASP A 393 8.28 23.81 14.66
C ASP A 393 8.16 22.81 13.51
N PRO A 394 8.96 22.95 12.43
CA PRO A 394 8.99 21.97 11.35
C PRO A 394 9.32 20.57 11.86
N VAL A 395 8.52 19.57 11.46
CA VAL A 395 8.59 18.20 12.00
C VAL A 395 9.35 17.29 11.05
N PRO A 396 10.41 16.59 11.49
CA PRO A 396 11.06 15.55 10.70
C PRO A 396 10.07 14.51 10.15
N LEU A 397 10.30 14.13 8.89
CA LEU A 397 9.46 13.20 8.15
C LEU A 397 10.31 12.14 7.46
N HIS A 398 10.00 10.87 7.71
CA HIS A 398 10.67 9.74 7.10
C HIS A 398 9.68 8.90 6.31
N PHE A 399 9.83 8.87 4.99
CA PHE A 399 9.16 7.90 4.15
C PHE A 399 10.10 6.71 3.98
N VAL A 400 9.73 5.57 4.56
CA VAL A 400 10.60 4.41 4.68
C VAL A 400 9.96 3.19 4.04
N TYR A 401 10.81 2.26 3.63
CA TYR A 401 10.39 0.96 3.10
C TYR A 401 10.90 -0.14 4.04
N ILE A 402 10.13 -0.40 5.11
CA ILE A 402 10.44 -1.44 6.11
C ILE A 402 9.35 -2.51 6.07
N SER A 403 9.62 -3.59 5.35
CA SER A 403 8.68 -4.70 5.12
C SER A 403 8.77 -5.79 6.20
N ALA A 404 9.80 -5.80 7.04
CA ALA A 404 9.90 -6.70 8.18
C ALA A 404 10.53 -6.01 9.40
N TRP A 405 9.93 -6.16 10.58
CA TRP A 405 10.43 -5.55 11.82
C TRP A 405 9.89 -6.27 13.07
N SER A 406 10.40 -5.92 14.25
CA SER A 406 9.87 -6.40 15.52
C SER A 406 9.83 -5.26 16.55
N THR A 407 8.65 -4.91 17.07
CA THR A 407 8.44 -3.78 18.00
C THR A 407 8.18 -4.23 19.44
N GLY A 408 8.40 -5.51 19.74
CA GLY A 408 8.29 -6.09 21.08
C GLY A 408 8.74 -7.54 21.10
N ASP A 409 8.89 -8.10 22.30
CA ASP A 409 9.44 -9.44 22.50
C ASP A 409 8.58 -10.51 21.85
N GLY A 410 9.09 -11.12 20.77
CA GLY A 410 8.53 -12.34 20.17
C GLY A 410 7.52 -12.15 19.03
N VAL A 411 7.19 -10.92 18.61
CA VAL A 411 6.27 -10.69 17.47
C VAL A 411 6.98 -10.07 16.28
N VAL A 412 7.29 -10.92 15.30
CA VAL A 412 7.85 -10.50 14.03
C VAL A 412 6.73 -10.10 13.07
N GLN A 413 6.79 -8.85 12.62
CA GLN A 413 5.90 -8.25 11.63
C GLN A 413 6.49 -8.44 10.23
N PHE A 414 5.63 -8.77 9.28
CA PHE A 414 5.95 -8.82 7.85
C PHE A 414 4.90 -8.06 7.06
N ARG A 415 5.30 -7.48 5.93
CA ARG A 415 4.41 -6.85 4.96
C ARG A 415 4.78 -7.33 3.57
N ASP A 416 3.83 -7.19 2.66
CA ASP A 416 4.05 -7.48 1.25
C ASP A 416 5.16 -6.57 0.69
N ASP A 417 6.08 -7.15 -0.08
CA ASP A 417 7.13 -6.44 -0.80
C ASP A 417 6.59 -5.86 -2.12
N ILE A 418 5.65 -4.93 -1.96
CA ILE A 418 4.82 -4.37 -3.04
C ILE A 418 5.64 -3.72 -4.17
N TYR A 419 6.80 -3.15 -3.86
CA TYR A 419 7.68 -2.50 -4.83
C TYR A 419 8.88 -3.37 -5.17
N LYS A 420 8.90 -4.62 -4.71
CA LYS A 420 9.94 -5.62 -5.00
C LYS A 420 11.34 -5.15 -4.59
N MET A 421 11.43 -4.46 -3.46
CA MET A 421 12.68 -3.87 -2.98
C MET A 421 13.49 -4.84 -2.11
N ASP A 422 12.91 -5.94 -1.64
CA ASP A 422 13.56 -6.92 -0.76
C ASP A 422 14.41 -7.96 -1.51
N GLY A 423 14.29 -8.01 -2.84
CA GLY A 423 15.15 -8.83 -3.70
C GLY A 423 14.72 -10.31 -3.85
N ALA A 424 13.57 -10.69 -3.30
CA ALA A 424 12.98 -12.03 -3.49
C ALA A 424 11.53 -11.92 -3.97
N THR A 425 11.22 -12.56 -5.09
CA THR A 425 9.93 -12.44 -5.77
C THR A 425 8.75 -12.98 -4.96
N GLU A 426 9.00 -13.97 -4.12
CA GLU A 426 8.07 -14.66 -3.23
C GLU A 426 7.55 -13.75 -2.11
N LEU A 427 8.28 -12.67 -1.82
CA LEU A 427 7.85 -11.65 -0.87
C LEU A 427 6.84 -10.68 -1.46
N ALA A 428 6.76 -10.58 -2.79
CA ALA A 428 5.79 -9.80 -3.52
C ALA A 428 4.54 -10.66 -3.79
N LEU A 429 3.59 -10.61 -2.87
CA LEU A 429 2.37 -11.41 -2.85
C LEU A 429 1.37 -11.02 -3.95
N GLY A 430 1.65 -9.96 -4.72
CA GLY A 430 0.78 -9.46 -5.78
C GLY A 430 -0.54 -8.91 -5.25
N THR A 431 -0.52 -8.34 -4.05
CA THR A 431 -1.72 -7.81 -3.42
C THR A 431 -2.23 -6.51 -4.07
N ASP A 432 -1.46 -5.94 -4.99
CA ASP A 432 -1.82 -4.76 -5.76
C ASP A 432 -2.69 -5.05 -6.99
N THR A 433 -2.81 -6.32 -7.39
CA THR A 433 -3.68 -6.80 -8.48
C THR A 433 -5.01 -7.30 -7.95
#